data_AF-A0A6C0AV34-F1
#
_entry.id   AF-A0A6C0AV34-F1
#
_cell.length_a   1.000
_cell.length_b   1.000
_cell.length_c   1.000
_cell.angle_alpha   90.00
_cell.angle_beta   90.00
_cell.angle_gamma   90.00
#
_symmetry.space_group_name_H-M   'P 1'
#
loop_
_entity.id
_entity.type
_entity.pdbx_description
1 polymer ?
#
loop_
_entity_poly.entity_id
_entity_poly.type
_entity_poly.pdbx_seq_one_letter_code
_entity_poly.pdbx_strand_id
1 'polypeptide(L)'
;MNKPVCILIILILIYLFYKRNSITESFYIKQIYNPSYLERNPLVCYVSEPEEYLDKSYFENVIGKKFPIRITTNKSDMFSADLALLPENIILEKKQNNSYPYDYLSHIKDVSFYLVELANSETEYNSISEMKGKTIYLCKNGYTDILWKKLINFLNLTENNIKIVYYSDPEIAKNALKNKEADAIAMLTSHPNDYIFNMSYEMKLHFVPLKIDDNLVDIAQYTMKGLKKTKISCKQYRYPYLKQNYESFGFSHSLFIGKNLPNDIVEDITKYVFQPKEGITRSAAVGGSYYIPFSVGTRSWLEKQGYISISDGTEDPGCTLLAGKNVCTGEAGEYAKHVYNKDFWGSTSPNDPTVVSYLKETNKRAEPEFKAKDTCKYDNDDSGKYQCEYKRVCPENYVSRSIFRRVIDDSYLCFEDISIKPEANCTRDGKTWDKPCLSNEECPFYKANQNYPNEFGKCLDDGFCQMPLGVTRKAYRKYESTPICHNCPPDNPRCCKKTEIMASADFAFKNDRLERLKNSKELELRGIIV
;
A
#
# COMPACT_ATOMS: atom_id res chain seq x y z
N MET A 1 86.10 20.98 -11.30
CA MET A 1 84.67 21.31 -11.54
C MET A 1 84.09 21.90 -10.27
N ASN A 2 83.50 23.10 -10.34
CA ASN A 2 82.88 23.76 -9.19
C ASN A 2 81.72 22.91 -8.66
N LYS A 3 81.76 22.51 -7.38
CA LYS A 3 80.71 21.76 -6.67
C LYS A 3 79.26 22.23 -6.96
N PRO A 4 78.94 23.54 -7.09
CA PRO A 4 77.58 23.96 -7.42
C PRO A 4 77.11 23.52 -8.82
N VAL A 5 78.02 23.39 -9.79
CA VAL A 5 77.68 22.99 -11.16
C VAL A 5 77.31 21.51 -11.24
N CYS A 6 77.99 20.65 -10.48
CA CYS A 6 77.63 19.22 -10.40
C CYS A 6 76.25 19.00 -9.78
N ILE A 7 75.91 19.76 -8.72
CA ILE A 7 74.60 19.65 -8.07
C ILE A 7 73.48 20.09 -9.02
N LEU A 8 73.69 21.17 -9.77
CA LEU A 8 72.72 21.65 -10.76
C LEU A 8 72.49 20.61 -11.87
N ILE A 9 73.55 19.98 -12.38
CA ILE A 9 73.45 18.95 -13.42
C ILE A 9 72.71 17.71 -12.89
N ILE A 10 72.99 17.29 -11.65
CA ILE A 10 72.28 16.15 -11.03
C ILE A 10 70.80 16.46 -10.85
N LEU A 11 70.44 17.67 -10.39
CA LEU A 11 69.04 18.06 -10.24
C LEU A 11 68.31 18.14 -11.59
N ILE A 12 68.97 18.63 -12.64
CA ILE A 12 68.41 18.64 -14.00
C ILE A 12 68.20 17.21 -14.51
N LEU A 13 69.14 16.30 -14.28
CA LEU A 13 69.01 14.89 -14.66
C LEU A 13 67.89 14.19 -13.89
N ILE A 14 67.75 14.44 -12.58
CA ILE A 14 66.64 13.92 -11.77
C ILE A 14 65.30 14.46 -12.29
N TYR A 15 65.21 15.76 -12.59
CA TYR A 15 63.99 16.36 -13.14
C TYR A 15 63.62 15.80 -14.52
N LEU A 16 64.61 15.62 -15.41
CA LEU A 16 64.40 15.02 -16.73
C LEU A 16 63.99 13.54 -16.62
N PHE A 17 64.56 12.80 -15.66
CA PHE A 17 64.18 11.41 -15.41
C PHE A 17 62.76 11.31 -14.86
N TYR A 18 62.39 12.19 -13.92
CA TYR A 18 61.04 12.26 -13.36
C TYR A 18 60.01 12.64 -14.44
N LYS A 19 60.33 13.62 -15.29
CA LYS A 19 59.47 14.04 -16.40
C LYS A 19 59.31 12.94 -17.45
N ARG A 20 60.37 12.17 -17.75
CA ARG A 20 60.31 11.03 -18.68
C ARG A 20 59.46 9.88 -18.14
N ASN A 21 59.56 9.56 -16.85
CA ASN A 21 58.72 8.54 -16.21
C ASN A 21 57.25 8.97 -16.12
N SER A 22 56.98 10.25 -15.81
CA SER A 22 55.61 10.79 -15.80
C SER A 22 54.96 10.78 -17.19
N ILE A 23 55.70 11.05 -18.26
CA ILE A 23 55.18 11.00 -19.64
C ILE A 23 54.90 9.56 -20.07
N THR A 24 55.73 8.60 -19.66
CA THR A 24 55.55 7.18 -20.02
C THR A 24 54.38 6.54 -19.27
N GLU A 25 54.16 6.85 -17.98
CA GLU A 25 52.96 6.39 -17.26
C GLU A 25 51.66 6.95 -17.84
N SER A 26 51.64 8.25 -18.18
CA SER A 26 50.49 8.91 -18.83
C SER A 26 50.13 8.30 -20.19
N PHE A 27 51.15 7.91 -20.99
CA PHE A 27 50.95 7.28 -22.29
C PHE A 27 50.55 5.80 -22.18
N TYR A 28 51.07 5.08 -21.18
CA TYR A 28 50.73 3.68 -20.92
C TYR A 28 49.28 3.52 -20.40
N ILE A 29 48.83 4.42 -19.53
CA ILE A 29 47.45 4.43 -19.00
C ILE A 29 46.44 4.74 -20.13
N LYS A 30 46.82 5.57 -21.12
CA LYS A 30 45.96 5.87 -22.28
C LYS A 30 45.87 4.75 -23.33
N GLN A 31 46.85 3.84 -23.40
CA GLN A 31 46.87 2.79 -24.43
C GLN A 31 46.19 1.48 -24.04
N ILE A 32 45.87 1.24 -22.76
CA ILE A 32 45.34 -0.05 -22.29
C ILE A 32 43.94 0.06 -21.66
N TYR A 33 43.42 1.26 -21.44
CA TYR A 33 42.07 1.42 -20.92
C TYR A 33 41.02 1.32 -22.04
N ASN A 34 40.39 0.14 -22.14
CA ASN A 34 39.18 -0.04 -22.92
C ASN A 34 37.97 0.25 -22.01
N PRO A 35 37.28 1.40 -22.17
CA PRO A 35 36.13 1.70 -21.34
C PRO A 35 35.06 0.64 -21.54
N SER A 36 34.49 0.19 -20.42
CA SER A 36 33.37 -0.75 -20.35
C SER A 36 32.15 -0.20 -21.09
N TYR A 37 31.18 -1.07 -21.41
CA TYR A 37 29.96 -0.69 -22.11
C TYR A 37 29.23 0.46 -21.40
N LEU A 38 29.13 0.39 -20.06
CA LEU A 38 28.48 1.41 -19.24
C LEU A 38 29.28 2.73 -19.18
N GLU A 39 30.61 2.68 -19.23
CA GLU A 39 31.43 3.91 -19.30
C GLU A 39 31.27 4.63 -20.65
N ARG A 40 30.94 3.90 -21.72
CA ARG A 40 30.59 4.50 -23.03
C ARG A 40 29.12 4.91 -23.13
N ASN A 41 28.24 4.21 -22.41
CA ASN A 41 26.79 4.42 -22.41
C ASN A 41 26.30 4.51 -20.95
N PRO A 42 26.48 5.68 -20.29
CA PRO A 42 26.05 5.87 -18.91
C PRO A 42 24.54 5.68 -18.77
N LEU A 43 24.10 5.09 -17.66
CA LEU A 43 22.68 4.87 -17.38
C LEU A 43 21.95 6.21 -17.28
N VAL A 44 20.93 6.40 -18.11
CA VAL A 44 20.07 7.57 -18.06
C VAL A 44 19.10 7.42 -16.88
N CYS A 45 19.23 8.28 -15.89
CA CYS A 45 18.40 8.27 -14.68
C CYS A 45 17.42 9.45 -14.71
N TYR A 46 16.12 9.18 -14.78
CA TYR A 46 15.09 10.20 -14.74
C TYR A 46 14.72 10.56 -13.30
N VAL A 47 14.70 11.87 -13.02
CA VAL A 47 14.07 12.47 -11.84
C VAL A 47 13.10 13.54 -12.27
N SER A 48 12.01 13.71 -11.54
CA SER A 48 11.05 14.78 -11.81
C SER A 48 11.68 16.13 -11.45
N GLU A 49 11.68 17.08 -12.39
CA GLU A 49 12.37 18.38 -12.25
C GLU A 49 12.07 19.07 -10.91
N PRO A 50 10.80 19.24 -10.48
CA PRO A 50 10.51 19.95 -9.24
C PRO A 50 10.87 19.16 -7.98
N GLU A 51 11.06 17.84 -8.12
CA GLU A 51 11.45 16.94 -7.03
C GLU A 51 12.92 16.49 -7.16
N GLU A 52 13.71 17.13 -8.05
CA GLU A 52 15.13 16.81 -8.25
C GLU A 52 15.90 16.88 -6.93
N TYR A 53 15.61 17.89 -6.09
CA TYR A 53 16.25 18.06 -4.79
C TYR A 53 16.02 16.89 -3.82
N LEU A 54 14.95 16.10 -4.02
CA LEU A 54 14.63 14.93 -3.20
C LEU A 54 15.28 13.65 -3.74
N ASP A 55 15.29 13.51 -5.07
CA ASP A 55 15.49 12.21 -5.71
C ASP A 55 16.86 12.10 -6.40
N LYS A 56 17.49 13.23 -6.76
CA LYS A 56 18.85 13.26 -7.35
C LYS A 56 19.90 12.66 -6.43
N SER A 57 19.85 13.02 -5.15
CA SER A 57 20.79 12.54 -4.13
C SER A 57 20.78 11.01 -4.05
N TYR A 58 19.62 10.37 -4.25
CA TYR A 58 19.53 8.91 -4.29
C TYR A 58 20.35 8.35 -5.46
N PHE A 59 20.17 8.87 -6.67
CA PHE A 59 20.93 8.39 -7.83
C PHE A 59 22.43 8.64 -7.68
N GLU A 60 22.85 9.83 -7.27
CA GLU A 60 24.28 10.16 -7.13
C GLU A 60 24.96 9.34 -6.04
N ASN A 61 24.35 9.25 -4.85
CA ASN A 61 24.98 8.66 -3.68
C ASN A 61 24.78 7.14 -3.56
N VAL A 62 23.81 6.58 -4.27
CA VAL A 62 23.57 5.14 -4.31
C VAL A 62 24.08 4.61 -5.64
N ILE A 63 23.39 4.87 -6.75
CA ILE A 63 23.67 4.25 -8.06
C ILE A 63 25.02 4.73 -8.64
N GLY A 64 25.27 6.04 -8.59
CA GLY A 64 26.42 6.71 -9.19
C GLY A 64 27.78 6.31 -8.60
N LYS A 65 27.80 5.73 -7.40
CA LYS A 65 29.02 5.17 -6.80
C LYS A 65 29.54 3.96 -7.55
N LYS A 66 28.64 3.18 -8.16
CA LYS A 66 28.98 1.91 -8.82
C LYS A 66 28.85 1.98 -10.32
N PHE A 67 27.85 2.71 -10.81
CA PHE A 67 27.54 2.77 -12.23
C PHE A 67 27.73 4.20 -12.74
N PRO A 68 28.32 4.39 -13.93
CA PRO A 68 28.29 5.67 -14.59
C PRO A 68 26.84 6.04 -14.94
N ILE A 69 26.39 7.20 -14.48
CA ILE A 69 25.02 7.67 -14.66
C ILE A 69 24.98 9.05 -15.32
N ARG A 70 23.88 9.34 -16.01
CA ARG A 70 23.50 10.67 -16.48
C ARG A 70 22.08 10.97 -15.98
N ILE A 71 21.93 11.98 -15.12
CA ILE A 71 20.62 12.38 -14.60
C ILE A 71 19.95 13.33 -15.59
N THR A 72 18.65 13.12 -15.85
CA THR A 72 17.82 13.96 -16.71
C THR A 72 16.53 14.32 -16.00
N THR A 73 16.10 15.58 -16.17
CA THR A 73 14.81 16.10 -15.73
C THR A 73 13.83 16.30 -16.89
N ASN A 74 14.28 16.03 -18.13
CA ASN A 74 13.46 16.26 -19.31
C ASN A 74 12.25 15.32 -19.31
N LYS A 75 11.05 15.90 -19.43
CA LYS A 75 9.78 15.17 -19.42
C LYS A 75 9.67 14.11 -20.52
N SER A 76 10.36 14.29 -21.67
CA SER A 76 10.41 13.25 -22.72
C SER A 76 11.08 11.96 -22.26
N ASP A 77 11.95 12.06 -21.24
CA ASP A 77 12.76 10.95 -20.76
C ASP A 77 12.07 10.18 -19.63
N MET A 78 10.96 10.72 -19.08
CA MET A 78 10.24 10.17 -17.93
C MET A 78 9.91 8.68 -18.08
N PHE A 79 9.56 8.23 -19.29
CA PHE A 79 9.17 6.84 -19.59
C PHE A 79 10.11 6.15 -20.58
N SER A 80 11.29 6.71 -20.83
CA SER A 80 12.28 6.17 -21.77
C SER A 80 13.70 6.12 -21.20
N ALA A 81 13.92 6.65 -20.00
CA ALA A 81 15.17 6.52 -19.26
C ALA A 81 15.46 5.05 -18.89
N ASP A 82 16.70 4.78 -18.50
CA ASP A 82 17.14 3.46 -18.05
C ASP A 82 16.65 3.17 -16.62
N LEU A 83 16.65 4.20 -15.78
CA LEU A 83 16.16 4.15 -14.40
C LEU A 83 15.26 5.34 -14.13
N ALA A 84 14.19 5.14 -13.35
CA ALA A 84 13.30 6.22 -12.93
C ALA A 84 12.90 6.04 -11.47
N LEU A 85 12.89 7.14 -10.71
CA LEU A 85 12.41 7.17 -9.33
C LEU A 85 11.08 7.95 -9.28
N LEU A 86 9.97 7.23 -9.10
CA LEU A 86 8.63 7.78 -9.26
C LEU A 86 7.64 7.15 -8.26
N PRO A 87 6.52 7.82 -7.93
CA PRO A 87 5.38 7.16 -7.29
C PRO A 87 4.77 6.10 -8.21
N GLU A 88 4.43 4.94 -7.67
CA GLU A 88 3.87 3.81 -8.44
C GLU A 88 2.68 4.19 -9.32
N ASN A 89 1.76 5.03 -8.81
CA ASN A 89 0.59 5.49 -9.56
C ASN A 89 0.92 6.10 -10.93
N ILE A 90 2.05 6.82 -11.05
CA ILE A 90 2.49 7.45 -12.30
C ILE A 90 2.77 6.39 -13.37
N ILE A 91 3.35 5.25 -12.98
CA ILE A 91 3.65 4.15 -13.90
C ILE A 91 2.38 3.38 -14.25
N LEU A 92 1.49 3.17 -13.27
CA LEU A 92 0.25 2.41 -13.46
C LEU A 92 -0.67 2.99 -14.52
N GLU A 93 -0.73 4.31 -14.63
CA GLU A 93 -1.57 5.00 -15.60
C GLU A 93 -1.01 5.03 -17.02
N LYS A 94 0.25 4.62 -17.19
CA LYS A 94 0.87 4.46 -18.50
C LYS A 94 0.84 3.02 -19.01
N LYS A 95 0.05 2.15 -18.38
CA LYS A 95 -0.16 0.78 -18.87
C LYS A 95 -0.79 0.80 -20.27
N GLN A 96 -0.13 0.18 -21.24
CA GLN A 96 -0.60 0.02 -22.62
C GLN A 96 -0.40 -1.43 -23.05
N ASN A 97 -1.37 -2.02 -23.77
CA ASN A 97 -1.29 -3.40 -24.27
C ASN A 97 -0.87 -4.43 -23.21
N ASN A 98 -1.41 -4.28 -22.00
CA ASN A 98 -1.10 -5.10 -20.83
C ASN A 98 0.35 -5.01 -20.30
N SER A 99 1.16 -4.08 -20.80
CA SER A 99 2.53 -3.80 -20.35
C SER A 99 2.66 -2.41 -19.74
N TYR A 100 3.50 -2.29 -18.72
CA TYR A 100 3.93 -1.01 -18.16
C TYR A 100 5.14 -0.45 -18.94
N PRO A 101 5.44 0.86 -18.88
CA PRO A 101 6.62 1.43 -19.52
C PRO A 101 7.92 1.00 -18.84
N TYR A 102 7.84 0.65 -17.56
CA TYR A 102 8.96 0.17 -16.76
C TYR A 102 8.59 -1.13 -16.06
N ASP A 103 9.62 -1.87 -15.69
CA ASP A 103 9.51 -2.95 -14.72
C ASP A 103 9.92 -2.46 -13.32
N TYR A 104 9.43 -3.15 -12.30
CA TYR A 104 9.71 -2.82 -10.91
C TYR A 104 11.10 -3.31 -10.50
N LEU A 105 11.83 -2.52 -9.71
CA LEU A 105 13.10 -2.94 -9.12
C LEU A 105 13.05 -2.97 -7.59
N SER A 106 12.68 -1.86 -6.94
CA SER A 106 12.66 -1.80 -5.47
C SER A 106 11.75 -0.70 -4.97
N HIS A 107 11.11 -0.95 -3.84
CA HIS A 107 10.53 0.09 -3.00
C HIS A 107 11.66 0.91 -2.36
N ILE A 108 11.56 2.25 -2.37
CA ILE A 108 12.56 3.13 -1.76
C ILE A 108 12.02 3.80 -0.50
N LYS A 109 10.87 4.47 -0.61
CA LYS A 109 10.26 5.23 0.50
C LYS A 109 8.78 5.47 0.24
N ASP A 110 8.03 5.70 1.31
CA ASP A 110 6.66 6.19 1.18
C ASP A 110 6.64 7.72 1.06
N VAL A 111 5.84 8.24 0.14
CA VAL A 111 5.50 9.67 0.04
C VAL A 111 4.06 9.88 0.47
N SER A 112 3.82 10.88 1.32
CA SER A 112 2.51 11.14 1.92
C SER A 112 1.91 12.43 1.40
N PHE A 113 0.61 12.47 1.16
CA PHE A 113 -0.13 13.72 0.98
C PHE A 113 -0.28 14.43 2.32
N TYR A 114 -0.01 15.72 2.35
CA TYR A 114 -0.33 16.58 3.49
C TYR A 114 -0.22 18.05 3.07
N LEU A 115 -0.84 18.92 3.86
CA LEU A 115 -0.60 20.35 3.78
C LEU A 115 0.32 20.79 4.91
N VAL A 116 1.13 21.82 4.65
CA VAL A 116 1.93 22.51 5.65
C VAL A 116 1.43 23.93 5.78
N GLU A 117 1.10 24.34 7.01
CA GLU A 117 0.65 25.67 7.34
C GLU A 117 1.42 26.26 8.54
N LEU A 118 1.17 27.52 8.89
CA LEU A 118 1.71 28.13 10.11
C LEU A 118 0.91 27.69 11.33
N ALA A 119 1.58 27.19 12.37
CA ALA A 119 0.93 26.88 13.64
C ALA A 119 0.48 28.15 14.37
N ASN A 120 -0.67 28.10 15.06
CA ASN A 120 -1.35 29.26 15.66
C ASN A 120 -1.90 30.30 14.65
N SER A 121 -2.25 29.90 13.44
CA SER A 121 -3.30 30.62 12.70
C SER A 121 -4.57 30.67 13.56
N GLU A 122 -5.44 31.67 13.38
CA GLU A 122 -6.71 31.78 14.13
C GLU A 122 -7.63 30.54 13.95
N THR A 123 -7.27 29.65 13.01
CA THR A 123 -7.92 28.38 12.68
C THR A 123 -6.83 27.37 12.31
N GLU A 124 -6.63 26.32 13.12
CA GLU A 124 -5.82 25.13 12.77
C GLU A 124 -6.76 24.08 12.15
N TYR A 125 -6.41 23.56 10.97
CA TYR A 125 -7.29 22.65 10.24
C TYR A 125 -6.94 21.19 10.53
N ASN A 126 -7.96 20.36 10.74
CA ASN A 126 -7.75 18.94 11.03
C ASN A 126 -7.87 18.04 9.81
N SER A 127 -8.32 18.59 8.68
CA SER A 127 -8.48 17.89 7.41
C SER A 127 -8.34 18.82 6.20
N ILE A 128 -7.92 18.25 5.07
CA ILE A 128 -7.82 18.97 3.79
C ILE A 128 -9.17 19.54 3.34
N SER A 129 -10.28 18.85 3.65
CA SER A 129 -11.64 19.28 3.30
C SER A 129 -12.06 20.59 3.98
N GLU A 130 -11.45 20.96 5.12
CA GLU A 130 -11.75 22.21 5.83
C GLU A 130 -11.06 23.43 5.20
N MET A 131 -10.18 23.24 4.21
CA MET A 131 -9.43 24.33 3.52
C MET A 131 -10.27 25.11 2.50
N LYS A 132 -11.59 25.14 2.68
CA LYS A 132 -12.54 25.83 1.79
C LYS A 132 -12.24 27.32 1.73
N GLY A 133 -12.12 27.89 0.53
CA GLY A 133 -11.85 29.31 0.33
C GLY A 133 -10.40 29.73 0.62
N LYS A 134 -9.49 28.78 0.84
CA LYS A 134 -8.08 29.03 1.16
C LYS A 134 -7.20 29.04 -0.09
N THR A 135 -6.08 29.74 0.02
CA THR A 135 -5.03 29.81 -1.00
C THR A 135 -3.97 28.77 -0.71
N ILE A 136 -3.97 27.70 -1.50
CA ILE A 136 -3.02 26.59 -1.38
C ILE A 136 -1.97 26.71 -2.47
N TYR A 137 -0.70 26.69 -2.07
CA TYR A 137 0.42 26.70 -3.00
C TYR A 137 0.78 25.26 -3.40
N LEU A 138 0.82 24.99 -4.71
CA LEU A 138 1.12 23.66 -5.25
C LEU A 138 2.30 23.73 -6.21
N CYS A 139 3.24 22.80 -6.05
CA CYS A 139 4.40 22.71 -6.93
C CYS A 139 3.97 22.41 -8.38
N LYS A 140 4.55 23.12 -9.36
CA LYS A 140 4.19 23.03 -10.77
C LYS A 140 5.01 21.96 -11.50
N ASN A 141 4.41 21.24 -12.45
CA ASN A 141 5.09 20.39 -13.45
C ASN A 141 5.77 19.10 -12.94
N GLY A 142 5.50 18.64 -11.72
CA GLY A 142 6.08 17.41 -11.15
C GLY A 142 5.07 16.28 -10.97
N TYR A 143 5.52 15.14 -10.40
CA TYR A 143 4.57 14.10 -10.00
C TYR A 143 3.65 14.60 -8.87
N THR A 144 4.12 15.53 -8.03
CA THR A 144 3.30 16.18 -7.00
C THR A 144 2.09 16.88 -7.61
N ASP A 145 2.30 17.68 -8.65
CA ASP A 145 1.23 18.38 -9.39
C ASP A 145 0.17 17.39 -9.92
N ILE A 146 0.63 16.36 -10.63
CA ILE A 146 -0.24 15.35 -11.26
C ILE A 146 -1.11 14.65 -10.21
N LEU A 147 -0.51 14.24 -9.10
CA LEU A 147 -1.19 13.45 -8.07
C LEU A 147 -2.10 14.31 -7.19
N TRP A 148 -1.72 15.56 -6.89
CA TRP A 148 -2.60 16.49 -6.21
C TRP A 148 -3.82 16.86 -7.05
N LYS A 149 -3.68 17.08 -8.36
CA LYS A 149 -4.82 17.31 -9.26
C LYS A 149 -5.84 16.17 -9.22
N LYS A 150 -5.36 14.92 -9.17
CA LYS A 150 -6.25 13.75 -9.03
C LYS A 150 -6.93 13.71 -7.68
N LEU A 151 -6.19 13.96 -6.60
CA LEU A 151 -6.76 14.00 -5.26
C LEU A 151 -7.83 15.09 -5.15
N ILE A 152 -7.56 16.29 -5.67
CA ILE A 152 -8.50 17.42 -5.72
C ILE A 152 -9.76 17.04 -6.49
N ASN A 153 -9.62 16.38 -7.65
CA ASN A 153 -10.75 15.93 -8.45
C ASN A 153 -11.56 14.83 -7.72
N PHE A 154 -10.87 13.86 -7.10
CA PHE A 154 -11.50 12.77 -6.33
C PHE A 154 -12.30 13.31 -5.13
N LEU A 155 -11.74 14.27 -4.41
CA LEU A 155 -12.40 14.92 -3.27
C LEU A 155 -13.42 16.00 -3.69
N ASN A 156 -13.61 16.20 -5.00
CA ASN A 156 -14.45 17.25 -5.58
C ASN A 156 -14.18 18.66 -4.99
N LEU A 157 -12.91 18.98 -4.76
CA LEU A 157 -12.52 20.24 -4.10
C LEU A 157 -12.60 21.46 -5.03
N THR A 158 -12.68 21.26 -6.36
CA THR A 158 -12.84 22.35 -7.34
C THR A 158 -14.18 23.05 -7.22
N GLU A 159 -15.25 22.35 -6.84
CA GLU A 159 -16.55 22.97 -6.54
C GLU A 159 -16.54 23.72 -5.19
N ASN A 160 -15.52 23.49 -4.36
CA ASN A 160 -15.38 24.05 -3.01
C ASN A 160 -14.56 25.35 -2.94
N ASN A 161 -14.33 26.06 -4.04
CA ASN A 161 -13.64 27.37 -4.07
C ASN A 161 -12.23 27.38 -3.44
N ILE A 162 -11.45 26.30 -3.54
CA ILE A 162 -10.02 26.35 -3.16
C ILE A 162 -9.23 27.08 -4.25
N LYS A 163 -8.45 28.09 -3.87
CA LYS A 163 -7.57 28.82 -4.79
C LYS A 163 -6.20 28.14 -4.84
N ILE A 164 -5.92 27.42 -5.93
CA ILE A 164 -4.60 26.82 -6.16
C ILE A 164 -3.68 27.85 -6.85
N VAL A 165 -2.54 28.14 -6.23
CA VAL A 165 -1.48 28.95 -6.82
C VAL A 165 -0.27 28.07 -7.10
N TYR A 166 0.19 28.05 -8.35
CA TYR A 166 1.31 27.20 -8.74
C TYR A 166 2.64 27.92 -8.52
N TYR A 167 3.62 27.21 -7.96
CA TYR A 167 5.00 27.70 -7.82
C TYR A 167 6.00 26.75 -8.47
N SER A 168 7.11 27.28 -8.95
CA SER A 168 8.23 26.50 -9.49
C SER A 168 9.45 26.52 -8.57
N ASP A 169 9.62 27.57 -7.78
CA ASP A 169 10.69 27.70 -6.79
C ASP A 169 10.12 27.49 -5.37
N PRO A 170 10.59 26.48 -4.61
CA PRO A 170 10.18 26.27 -3.22
C PRO A 170 10.34 27.50 -2.33
N GLU A 171 11.31 28.38 -2.57
CA GLU A 171 11.49 29.61 -1.79
C GLU A 171 10.31 30.58 -1.95
N ILE A 172 9.65 30.60 -3.12
CA ILE A 172 8.43 31.41 -3.34
C ILE A 172 7.31 30.90 -2.42
N ALA A 173 7.10 29.59 -2.36
CA ALA A 173 6.06 29.01 -1.51
C ALA A 173 6.35 29.23 -0.03
N LYS A 174 7.60 29.06 0.40
CA LYS A 174 8.04 29.36 1.76
C LYS A 174 7.78 30.81 2.16
N ASN A 175 8.17 31.76 1.31
CA ASN A 175 7.98 33.20 1.58
C ASN A 175 6.50 33.58 1.57
N ALA A 176 5.71 33.03 0.65
CA ALA A 176 4.27 33.24 0.62
C ALA A 176 3.58 32.75 1.90
N LEU A 177 3.97 31.57 2.40
CA LEU A 177 3.46 31.06 3.68
C LEU A 177 3.88 31.96 4.85
N LYS A 178 5.15 32.38 4.91
CA LYS A 178 5.69 33.28 5.94
C LYS A 178 4.97 34.63 5.98
N ASN A 179 4.64 35.17 4.81
CA ASN A 179 3.95 36.47 4.66
C ASN A 179 2.43 36.36 4.75
N LYS A 180 1.88 35.15 4.97
CA LYS A 180 0.43 34.87 4.98
C LYS A 180 -0.27 35.18 3.65
N GLU A 181 0.47 35.12 2.54
CA GLU A 181 -0.06 35.16 1.18
C GLU A 181 -0.58 33.77 0.74
N ALA A 182 0.04 32.71 1.28
CA ALA A 182 -0.43 31.34 1.22
C ALA A 182 -1.02 30.94 2.57
N ASP A 183 -2.17 30.28 2.57
CA ASP A 183 -2.72 29.64 3.76
C ASP A 183 -2.00 28.31 4.05
N ALA A 184 -1.67 27.56 3.01
CA ALA A 184 -0.93 26.30 3.12
C ALA A 184 -0.12 25.97 1.87
N ILE A 185 0.87 25.09 2.04
CA ILE A 185 1.65 24.49 0.95
C ILE A 185 1.28 23.01 0.82
N ALA A 186 0.89 22.59 -0.38
CA ALA A 186 0.58 21.21 -0.70
C ALA A 186 1.83 20.37 -0.93
N MET A 187 1.95 19.27 -0.18
CA MET A 187 3.13 18.41 -0.17
C MET A 187 2.75 16.98 -0.58
N LEU A 188 3.64 16.33 -1.33
CA LEU A 188 3.64 14.88 -1.55
C LEU A 188 5.08 14.38 -1.39
N THR A 189 5.52 14.15 -0.15
CA THR A 189 6.93 13.86 0.13
C THR A 189 7.13 12.81 1.20
N SER A 190 8.34 12.26 1.25
CA SER A 190 8.80 11.36 2.30
C SER A 190 9.38 12.15 3.46
N HIS A 191 9.40 11.54 4.65
CA HIS A 191 10.00 12.13 5.84
C HIS A 191 11.19 11.31 6.31
N PRO A 192 12.31 11.96 6.71
CA PRO A 192 12.51 13.40 6.80
C PRO A 192 12.67 14.11 5.44
N ASN A 193 12.46 15.42 5.44
CA ASN A 193 12.52 16.29 4.26
C ASN A 193 13.27 17.58 4.61
N ASP A 194 14.34 17.89 3.89
CA ASP A 194 15.22 19.03 4.17
C ASP A 194 14.53 20.38 3.98
N TYR A 195 13.65 20.50 2.98
CA TYR A 195 12.87 21.72 2.76
C TYR A 195 11.96 22.02 3.96
N ILE A 196 11.25 21.01 4.46
CA ILE A 196 10.43 21.12 5.68
C ILE A 196 11.29 21.33 6.92
N PHE A 197 12.44 20.66 7.01
CA PHE A 197 13.38 20.83 8.11
C PHE A 197 13.83 22.29 8.20
N ASN A 198 14.27 22.88 7.09
CA ASN A 198 14.68 24.29 7.00
C ASN A 198 13.54 25.24 7.36
N MET A 199 12.33 25.02 6.83
CA MET A 199 11.16 25.82 7.21
C MET A 199 10.90 25.76 8.73
N SER A 200 11.05 24.60 9.36
CA SER A 200 10.83 24.44 10.80
C SER A 200 11.81 25.22 11.69
N TYR A 201 12.95 25.69 11.14
CA TYR A 201 13.85 26.60 11.85
C TYR A 201 13.38 28.05 11.84
N GLU A 202 12.70 28.47 10.77
CA GLU A 202 12.28 29.86 10.56
C GLU A 202 10.87 30.14 11.10
N MET A 203 10.00 29.13 11.13
CA MET A 203 8.58 29.30 11.46
C MET A 203 8.03 28.07 12.18
N LYS A 204 6.99 28.28 12.99
CA LYS A 204 6.24 27.21 13.63
C LYS A 204 5.27 26.62 12.60
N LEU A 205 5.40 25.33 12.31
CA LEU A 205 4.62 24.65 11.27
C LEU A 205 3.54 23.78 11.88
N HIS A 206 2.40 23.64 11.21
CA HIS A 206 1.39 22.64 11.48
C HIS A 206 1.18 21.76 10.23
N PHE A 207 0.93 20.46 10.43
CA PHE A 207 0.78 19.48 9.36
C PHE A 207 -0.67 19.02 9.33
N VAL A 208 -1.31 19.17 8.17
CA VAL A 208 -2.67 18.70 7.95
C VAL A 208 -2.62 17.44 7.08
N PRO A 209 -2.70 16.24 7.67
CA PRO A 209 -2.65 15.00 6.89
C PRO A 209 -3.92 14.82 6.04
N LEU A 210 -3.80 14.05 4.97
CA LEU A 210 -4.94 13.59 4.19
C LEU A 210 -5.73 12.55 4.99
N LYS A 211 -6.98 12.86 5.29
CA LYS A 211 -7.96 11.93 5.85
C LYS A 211 -8.99 11.61 4.79
N ILE A 212 -9.20 10.32 4.56
CA ILE A 212 -10.24 9.79 3.67
C ILE A 212 -11.19 9.00 4.56
N ASP A 213 -12.50 9.24 4.42
CA ASP A 213 -13.54 8.46 5.09
C ASP A 213 -13.36 6.98 4.75
N ASP A 214 -13.44 6.09 5.74
CA ASP A 214 -13.23 4.65 5.56
C ASP A 214 -14.13 4.06 4.46
N ASN A 215 -15.34 4.61 4.25
CA ASN A 215 -16.26 4.21 3.19
C ASN A 215 -15.80 4.62 1.78
N LEU A 216 -14.92 5.63 1.69
CA LEU A 216 -14.37 6.15 0.45
C LEU A 216 -12.97 5.62 0.13
N VAL A 217 -12.29 4.97 1.09
CA VAL A 217 -10.92 4.46 0.90
C VAL A 217 -10.85 3.51 -0.30
N ASP A 218 -11.76 2.56 -0.41
CA ASP A 218 -11.76 1.59 -1.51
C ASP A 218 -11.98 2.28 -2.87
N ILE A 219 -12.84 3.31 -2.92
CA ILE A 219 -13.08 4.12 -4.13
C ILE A 219 -11.85 4.96 -4.47
N ALA A 220 -11.19 5.53 -3.46
CA ALA A 220 -9.95 6.28 -3.61
C ALA A 220 -8.84 5.40 -4.18
N GLN A 221 -8.69 4.17 -3.66
CA GLN A 221 -7.71 3.20 -4.14
C GLN A 221 -8.02 2.67 -5.54
N TYR A 222 -9.31 2.57 -5.90
CA TYR A 222 -9.73 2.22 -7.25
C TYR A 222 -9.37 3.34 -8.25
N THR A 223 -9.68 4.58 -7.89
CA THR A 223 -9.48 5.77 -8.72
C THR A 223 -8.00 6.14 -8.83
N MET A 224 -7.28 6.07 -7.71
CA MET A 224 -5.86 6.35 -7.58
C MET A 224 -5.13 5.06 -7.20
N LYS A 225 -4.95 4.17 -8.19
CA LYS A 225 -4.30 2.87 -7.99
C LYS A 225 -2.94 3.04 -7.31
N GLY A 226 -2.68 2.20 -6.31
CA GLY A 226 -1.46 2.26 -5.48
C GLY A 226 -1.56 3.18 -4.26
N LEU A 227 -2.69 3.87 -4.05
CA LEU A 227 -2.90 4.67 -2.85
C LEU A 227 -2.95 3.75 -1.61
N LYS A 228 -2.20 4.09 -0.58
CA LYS A 228 -2.17 3.34 0.69
C LYS A 228 -2.05 4.30 1.88
N LYS A 229 -2.34 3.77 3.07
CA LYS A 229 -2.04 4.50 4.30
C LYS A 229 -0.52 4.67 4.44
N THR A 230 -0.10 5.87 4.77
CA THR A 230 1.31 6.24 4.95
C THR A 230 1.49 6.98 6.26
N LYS A 231 2.74 7.13 6.69
CA LYS A 231 3.08 7.73 7.98
C LYS A 231 4.03 8.92 7.79
N ILE A 232 3.66 10.04 8.40
CA ILE A 232 4.46 11.25 8.46
C ILE A 232 5.15 11.27 9.83
N SER A 233 6.44 10.94 9.86
CA SER A 233 7.24 10.96 11.08
C SER A 233 7.95 12.30 11.23
N CYS A 234 7.42 13.17 12.08
CA CYS A 234 7.94 14.53 12.30
C CYS A 234 8.97 14.61 13.46
N LYS A 235 9.45 13.46 13.96
CA LYS A 235 10.41 13.35 15.09
C LYS A 235 11.68 14.18 14.92
N GLN A 236 12.13 14.40 13.69
CA GLN A 236 13.37 15.09 13.38
C GLN A 236 13.21 16.62 13.26
N TYR A 237 11.97 17.11 13.18
CA TYR A 237 11.72 18.55 13.02
C TYR A 237 11.75 19.29 14.36
N ARG A 238 11.98 20.60 14.27
CA ARG A 238 12.03 21.47 15.45
C ARG A 238 10.66 21.52 16.12
N TYR A 239 10.65 21.74 17.44
CA TYR A 239 9.48 21.85 18.32
C TYR A 239 8.84 20.54 18.83
N PRO A 240 8.52 20.46 20.15
CA PRO A 240 7.96 19.25 20.76
C PRO A 240 6.61 18.80 20.18
N TYR A 241 5.73 19.73 19.81
CA TYR A 241 4.39 19.40 19.28
C TYR A 241 4.46 18.75 17.89
N LEU A 242 5.54 18.96 17.14
CA LEU A 242 5.81 18.27 15.89
C LEU A 242 6.45 16.90 16.10
N LYS A 243 6.86 16.49 17.31
CA LYS A 243 7.52 15.19 17.53
C LYS A 243 6.57 13.98 17.51
N GLN A 244 5.38 14.14 16.97
CA GLN A 244 4.40 13.06 16.80
C GLN A 244 4.42 12.49 15.38
N ASN A 245 3.74 11.36 15.23
CA ASN A 245 3.52 10.77 13.91
C ASN A 245 2.09 11.07 13.47
N TYR A 246 1.90 11.41 12.20
CA TYR A 246 0.59 11.53 11.60
C TYR A 246 0.36 10.37 10.65
N GLU A 247 -0.85 9.79 10.68
CA GLU A 247 -1.33 8.90 9.63
C GLU A 247 -1.90 9.74 8.49
N SER A 248 -1.59 9.36 7.26
CA SER A 248 -2.09 9.99 6.04
C SER A 248 -2.29 8.94 4.95
N PHE A 249 -2.54 9.38 3.72
CA PHE A 249 -2.52 8.54 2.53
C PHE A 249 -1.46 9.03 1.55
N GLY A 250 -0.96 8.09 0.74
CA GLY A 250 0.13 8.36 -0.18
C GLY A 250 0.47 7.16 -1.05
N PHE A 251 1.68 7.16 -1.59
CA PHE A 251 2.15 6.16 -2.54
C PHE A 251 3.53 5.62 -2.17
N SER A 252 3.79 4.40 -2.60
CA SER A 252 5.15 3.88 -2.72
C SER A 252 5.92 4.71 -3.76
N HIS A 253 7.00 5.34 -3.34
CA HIS A 253 7.98 5.95 -4.23
C HIS A 253 9.09 4.94 -4.47
N SER A 254 9.14 4.44 -5.70
CA SER A 254 9.82 3.20 -6.04
C SER A 254 10.80 3.44 -7.19
N LEU A 255 11.83 2.59 -7.24
CA LEU A 255 12.81 2.54 -8.30
C LEU A 255 12.33 1.59 -9.39
N PHE A 256 12.30 2.12 -10.61
CA PHE A 256 11.86 1.45 -11.82
C PHE A 256 13.00 1.31 -12.81
N ILE A 257 12.92 0.28 -13.65
CA ILE A 257 13.96 -0.05 -14.62
C ILE A 257 13.40 -0.18 -16.03
N GLY A 258 14.12 0.41 -16.98
CA GLY A 258 13.80 0.41 -18.40
C GLY A 258 13.87 -1.00 -18.98
N LYS A 259 12.90 -1.35 -19.81
CA LYS A 259 12.79 -2.71 -20.41
C LYS A 259 13.91 -3.05 -21.39
N ASN A 260 14.62 -2.04 -21.88
CA ASN A 260 15.66 -2.20 -22.89
C ASN A 260 17.03 -2.53 -22.28
N LEU A 261 17.17 -2.51 -20.94
CA LEU A 261 18.42 -2.82 -20.29
C LEU A 261 18.73 -4.33 -20.35
N PRO A 262 19.98 -4.71 -20.71
CA PRO A 262 20.44 -6.09 -20.64
C PRO A 262 20.27 -6.71 -19.24
N ASN A 263 19.81 -7.96 -19.19
CA ASN A 263 19.49 -8.64 -17.93
C ASN A 263 20.69 -8.75 -16.96
N ASP A 264 21.90 -8.89 -17.48
CA ASP A 264 23.14 -8.91 -16.68
C ASP A 264 23.40 -7.58 -15.98
N ILE A 265 23.20 -6.46 -16.68
CA ILE A 265 23.28 -5.11 -16.10
C ILE A 265 22.19 -4.93 -15.05
N VAL A 266 20.97 -5.39 -15.33
CA VAL A 266 19.85 -5.34 -14.38
C VAL A 266 20.15 -6.16 -13.11
N GLU A 267 20.73 -7.36 -13.25
CA GLU A 267 21.15 -8.19 -12.12
C GLU A 267 22.23 -7.48 -11.29
N ASP A 268 23.19 -6.82 -11.92
CA ASP A 268 24.23 -6.06 -11.22
C ASP A 268 23.66 -4.85 -10.47
N ILE A 269 22.75 -4.09 -11.09
CA ILE A 269 22.04 -2.98 -10.44
C ILE A 269 21.25 -3.52 -9.24
N THR A 270 20.49 -4.60 -9.43
CA THR A 270 19.69 -5.23 -8.38
C THR A 270 20.60 -5.67 -7.23
N LYS A 271 21.69 -6.38 -7.53
CA LYS A 271 22.68 -6.81 -6.55
C LYS A 271 23.19 -5.65 -5.72
N TYR A 272 23.52 -4.54 -6.37
CA TYR A 272 24.05 -3.37 -5.68
C TYR A 272 23.00 -2.69 -4.81
N VAL A 273 21.77 -2.50 -5.31
CA VAL A 273 20.67 -1.89 -4.56
C VAL A 273 20.31 -2.68 -3.30
N PHE A 274 20.36 -4.01 -3.35
CA PHE A 274 19.95 -4.88 -2.24
C PHE A 274 21.09 -5.31 -1.29
N GLN A 275 22.35 -4.93 -1.55
CA GLN A 275 23.49 -5.37 -0.74
C GLN A 275 23.84 -4.44 0.45
N PRO A 276 24.06 -4.99 1.67
CA PRO A 276 24.25 -4.22 2.91
C PRO A 276 25.44 -3.26 3.00
N LYS A 277 26.48 -3.44 2.17
CA LYS A 277 27.75 -2.72 2.36
C LYS A 277 27.77 -1.34 1.71
N GLU A 278 27.01 -1.14 0.63
CA GLU A 278 26.97 0.12 -0.12
C GLU A 278 25.58 0.45 -0.72
N GLY A 279 24.59 -0.46 -0.57
CA GLY A 279 23.20 -0.31 -1.00
C GLY A 279 22.19 -0.25 0.17
N ILE A 280 20.91 -0.44 -0.13
CA ILE A 280 19.82 -0.41 0.86
C ILE A 280 19.75 -1.77 1.57
N THR A 281 19.80 -1.79 2.90
CA THR A 281 19.83 -3.03 3.68
C THR A 281 18.44 -3.52 4.11
N ARG A 282 18.09 -4.75 3.67
CA ARG A 282 17.31 -5.86 4.31
C ARG A 282 15.86 -5.76 4.82
N SER A 283 15.13 -4.65 4.75
CA SER A 283 13.67 -4.74 5.01
C SER A 283 12.79 -3.80 4.17
N ALA A 284 13.23 -2.57 3.90
CA ALA A 284 12.42 -1.62 3.14
C ALA A 284 12.32 -1.92 1.63
N ALA A 285 13.30 -2.66 1.07
CA ALA A 285 13.47 -2.88 -0.38
C ALA A 285 12.74 -4.12 -0.92
N VAL A 286 12.30 -5.03 -0.05
CA VAL A 286 11.74 -6.33 -0.46
C VAL A 286 10.21 -6.27 -0.64
N GLY A 287 9.61 -5.09 -0.49
CA GLY A 287 8.25 -4.83 -0.94
C GLY A 287 8.22 -4.79 -2.48
N GLY A 288 7.59 -5.78 -3.12
CA GLY A 288 7.26 -5.71 -4.54
C GLY A 288 6.04 -4.81 -4.78
N SER A 289 5.87 -4.31 -6.01
CA SER A 289 4.58 -3.72 -6.38
C SER A 289 3.53 -4.82 -6.55
N TYR A 290 2.32 -4.58 -6.04
CA TYR A 290 1.17 -5.46 -6.29
C TYR A 290 0.74 -5.47 -7.78
N TYR A 291 1.17 -4.48 -8.54
CA TYR A 291 0.68 -4.23 -9.90
C TYR A 291 1.76 -4.38 -10.96
N ILE A 292 2.96 -3.86 -10.69
CA ILE A 292 4.05 -3.81 -11.67
C ILE A 292 5.00 -4.98 -11.38
N PRO A 293 5.19 -5.90 -12.33
CA PRO A 293 6.07 -7.04 -12.11
C PRO A 293 7.53 -6.60 -11.99
N PHE A 294 8.33 -7.41 -11.28
CA PHE A 294 9.77 -7.27 -11.32
C PHE A 294 10.31 -7.46 -12.73
N SER A 295 11.41 -6.77 -13.05
CA SER A 295 12.16 -7.07 -14.27
C SER A 295 12.71 -8.50 -14.24
N VAL A 296 12.95 -9.09 -15.42
CA VAL A 296 13.48 -10.45 -15.53
C VAL A 296 14.83 -10.59 -14.80
N GLY A 297 15.73 -9.61 -14.95
CA GLY A 297 17.02 -9.61 -14.25
C GLY A 297 16.87 -9.48 -12.73
N THR A 298 16.00 -8.57 -12.25
CA THR A 298 15.75 -8.42 -10.80
C THR A 298 15.17 -9.70 -10.21
N ARG A 299 14.18 -10.30 -10.90
CA ARG A 299 13.57 -11.56 -10.50
C ARG A 299 14.62 -12.68 -10.44
N SER A 300 15.38 -12.88 -11.51
CA SER A 300 16.47 -13.87 -11.59
C SER A 300 17.47 -13.71 -10.44
N TRP A 301 17.88 -12.49 -10.13
CA TRP A 301 18.80 -12.25 -9.02
C TRP A 301 18.17 -12.60 -7.67
N LEU A 302 16.95 -12.14 -7.41
CA LEU A 302 16.22 -12.43 -6.18
C LEU A 302 16.01 -13.95 -6.00
N GLU A 303 15.69 -14.68 -7.07
CA GLU A 303 15.57 -16.14 -7.09
C GLU A 303 16.90 -16.82 -6.75
N LYS A 304 18.00 -16.39 -7.40
CA LYS A 304 19.35 -16.93 -7.14
C LYS A 304 19.77 -16.75 -5.68
N GLN A 305 19.42 -15.60 -5.09
CA GLN A 305 19.72 -15.31 -3.69
C GLN A 305 18.74 -15.96 -2.69
N GLY A 306 17.67 -16.58 -3.18
CA GLY A 306 16.63 -17.18 -2.34
C GLY A 306 15.74 -16.15 -1.65
N TYR A 307 15.70 -14.91 -2.18
CA TYR A 307 14.76 -13.89 -1.72
C TYR A 307 13.36 -14.08 -2.31
N ILE A 308 13.23 -14.74 -3.47
CA ILE A 308 11.94 -15.15 -4.04
C ILE A 308 12.00 -16.61 -4.53
N SER A 309 10.90 -17.35 -4.45
CA SER A 309 10.77 -18.76 -4.91
C SER A 309 10.84 -18.87 -6.44
N ILE A 310 11.35 -20.01 -6.93
CA ILE A 310 11.52 -20.38 -8.36
C ILE A 310 10.24 -20.99 -8.96
N SER A 311 9.22 -21.28 -8.14
CA SER A 311 7.99 -21.90 -8.66
C SER A 311 7.13 -20.88 -9.39
N ASP A 312 7.14 -20.93 -10.72
CA ASP A 312 6.35 -20.08 -11.63
C ASP A 312 4.82 -20.34 -11.60
N GLY A 313 4.30 -20.95 -10.53
CA GLY A 313 2.88 -21.23 -10.41
C GLY A 313 2.43 -21.42 -8.96
N THR A 314 1.37 -20.69 -8.60
CA THR A 314 0.45 -20.96 -7.48
C THR A 314 0.90 -20.71 -6.04
N GLU A 315 2.13 -20.25 -5.77
CA GLU A 315 2.56 -19.97 -4.40
C GLU A 315 2.23 -18.55 -3.92
N ASP A 316 1.97 -18.44 -2.61
CA ASP A 316 1.69 -17.18 -1.93
C ASP A 316 2.94 -16.26 -1.90
N PRO A 317 2.78 -14.92 -2.03
CA PRO A 317 3.92 -13.99 -1.99
C PRO A 317 4.77 -14.06 -0.71
N GLY A 318 4.18 -14.42 0.44
CA GLY A 318 4.93 -14.61 1.68
C GLY A 318 5.77 -15.88 1.69
N CYS A 319 5.23 -16.95 1.10
CA CYS A 319 5.96 -18.18 0.82
C CYS A 319 7.14 -17.95 -0.12
N THR A 320 6.91 -17.12 -1.13
CA THR A 320 7.93 -16.68 -2.09
C THR A 320 9.11 -16.02 -1.36
N LEU A 321 8.85 -15.16 -0.36
CA LEU A 321 9.88 -14.34 0.29
C LEU A 321 10.65 -14.99 1.45
N LEU A 322 10.06 -16.00 2.10
CA LEU A 322 10.59 -16.55 3.37
C LEU A 322 11.01 -18.01 3.29
N ALA A 323 10.53 -18.79 2.32
CA ALA A 323 10.80 -20.23 2.26
C ALA A 323 12.07 -20.61 1.46
N GLY A 324 12.67 -19.68 0.72
CA GLY A 324 13.84 -19.96 -0.12
C GLY A 324 13.55 -20.96 -1.25
N LYS A 325 14.55 -21.76 -1.64
CA LYS A 325 14.55 -22.61 -2.87
C LYS A 325 13.56 -23.79 -2.90
N ASN A 326 12.72 -23.97 -1.88
CA ASN A 326 11.81 -25.11 -1.78
C ASN A 326 10.35 -24.68 -1.79
N VAL A 327 9.49 -25.54 -2.36
CA VAL A 327 8.03 -25.36 -2.40
C VAL A 327 7.48 -25.21 -0.99
N CYS A 328 6.75 -24.12 -0.78
CA CYS A 328 6.26 -23.69 0.51
C CYS A 328 4.96 -24.43 0.86
N THR A 329 5.03 -25.38 1.80
CA THR A 329 3.88 -26.22 2.19
C THR A 329 3.75 -26.35 3.72
N GLY A 330 2.54 -26.69 4.19
CA GLY A 330 2.26 -26.93 5.60
C GLY A 330 2.36 -25.68 6.49
N GLU A 331 2.66 -25.88 7.78
CA GLU A 331 2.77 -24.81 8.79
C GLU A 331 3.82 -23.75 8.44
N ALA A 332 4.90 -24.15 7.76
CA ALA A 332 5.93 -23.23 7.30
C ALA A 332 5.38 -22.21 6.28
N GLY A 333 4.41 -22.61 5.45
CA GLY A 333 3.78 -21.70 4.50
C GLY A 333 2.73 -20.77 5.11
N GLU A 334 1.99 -21.23 6.10
CA GLU A 334 1.12 -20.38 6.91
C GLU A 334 1.92 -19.33 7.70
N TYR A 335 3.07 -19.72 8.25
CA TYR A 335 3.99 -18.80 8.92
C TYR A 335 4.59 -17.78 7.95
N ALA A 336 5.03 -18.21 6.77
CA ALA A 336 5.59 -17.33 5.74
C ALA A 336 4.57 -16.28 5.26
N LYS A 337 3.32 -16.70 5.01
CA LYS A 337 2.18 -15.80 4.75
C LYS A 337 1.98 -14.77 5.87
N HIS A 338 1.98 -15.24 7.11
CA HIS A 338 1.73 -14.41 8.27
C HIS A 338 2.82 -13.34 8.47
N VAL A 339 4.09 -13.72 8.39
CA VAL A 339 5.23 -12.80 8.52
C VAL A 339 5.26 -11.79 7.37
N TYR A 340 5.01 -12.23 6.13
CA TYR A 340 4.95 -11.33 4.98
C TYR A 340 3.87 -10.26 5.12
N ASN A 341 2.66 -10.66 5.52
CA ASN A 341 1.55 -9.71 5.70
C ASN A 341 1.78 -8.74 6.87
N LYS A 342 2.52 -9.17 7.91
CA LYS A 342 2.84 -8.37 9.10
C LYS A 342 3.94 -7.33 8.86
N ASP A 343 5.03 -7.72 8.21
CA ASP A 343 6.24 -6.89 8.11
C ASP A 343 6.32 -6.03 6.83
N PHE A 344 5.67 -6.43 5.73
CA PHE A 344 5.76 -5.70 4.44
C PHE A 344 4.61 -4.74 4.14
N TRP A 345 3.44 -4.90 4.74
CA TRP A 345 2.24 -4.14 4.36
C TRP A 345 1.59 -3.32 5.47
N GLY A 346 2.22 -3.25 6.65
CA GLY A 346 1.83 -2.31 7.71
C GLY A 346 0.36 -2.42 8.12
N SER A 347 -0.20 -3.63 8.22
CA SER A 347 -1.59 -3.80 8.63
C SER A 347 -1.77 -3.38 10.10
N THR A 348 -2.48 -2.29 10.32
CA THR A 348 -3.12 -1.99 11.60
C THR A 348 -4.35 -2.87 11.76
N SER A 349 -4.21 -4.03 12.41
CA SER A 349 -5.32 -4.66 13.14
C SER A 349 -4.83 -5.61 14.26
N PRO A 350 -5.59 -5.71 15.36
CA PRO A 350 -5.16 -6.26 16.64
C PRO A 350 -5.28 -7.80 16.74
N ASN A 351 -4.49 -8.33 17.67
CA ASN A 351 -4.44 -9.69 18.20
C ASN A 351 -4.13 -10.83 17.21
N ASP A 352 -2.94 -11.37 17.45
CA ASP A 352 -2.32 -12.54 16.86
C ASP A 352 -3.24 -13.80 16.89
N PRO A 353 -3.57 -14.38 15.72
CA PRO A 353 -4.29 -15.64 15.62
C PRO A 353 -3.53 -16.84 16.19
N THR A 354 -2.22 -16.76 16.45
CA THR A 354 -1.47 -17.81 17.17
C THR A 354 -1.87 -17.88 18.65
N VAL A 355 -2.27 -16.75 19.24
CA VAL A 355 -2.88 -16.70 20.58
C VAL A 355 -4.31 -17.26 20.55
N VAL A 356 -5.08 -17.00 19.48
CA VAL A 356 -6.43 -17.54 19.30
C VAL A 356 -6.43 -19.03 18.94
N SER A 357 -5.41 -19.53 18.23
CA SER A 357 -5.25 -20.97 17.94
C SER A 357 -4.67 -21.73 19.13
N TYR A 358 -3.78 -21.12 19.92
CA TYR A 358 -3.39 -21.61 21.26
C TYR A 358 -4.60 -21.67 22.22
N LEU A 359 -5.50 -20.67 22.20
CA LEU A 359 -6.77 -20.65 22.95
C LEU A 359 -7.84 -21.61 22.39
N LYS A 360 -7.88 -21.84 21.07
CA LYS A 360 -8.74 -22.85 20.43
C LYS A 360 -8.24 -24.28 20.67
N GLU A 361 -6.93 -24.50 20.82
CA GLU A 361 -6.36 -25.78 21.25
C GLU A 361 -6.58 -26.04 22.75
N THR A 362 -6.51 -25.01 23.60
CA THR A 362 -6.90 -25.16 25.02
C THR A 362 -8.41 -25.41 25.18
N ASN A 363 -9.27 -24.83 24.33
CA ASN A 363 -10.70 -25.14 24.30
C ASN A 363 -11.02 -26.51 23.65
N LYS A 364 -10.28 -26.95 22.61
CA LYS A 364 -10.40 -28.30 22.05
C LYS A 364 -9.90 -29.40 22.98
N ARG A 365 -9.01 -29.09 23.94
CA ARG A 365 -8.64 -30.01 25.03
C ARG A 365 -9.69 -30.09 26.14
N ALA A 366 -10.64 -29.15 26.22
CA ALA A 366 -11.74 -29.18 27.19
C ALA A 366 -12.96 -30.01 26.73
N GLU A 367 -13.12 -30.29 25.44
CA GLU A 367 -14.23 -31.12 24.92
C GLU A 367 -14.11 -32.63 25.22
N PRO A 368 -12.91 -33.26 25.27
CA PRO A 368 -12.78 -34.67 25.66
C PRO A 368 -12.91 -34.90 27.17
N GLU A 369 -12.63 -33.91 28.02
CA GLU A 369 -12.76 -34.05 29.49
C GLU A 369 -14.21 -33.93 29.99
N PHE A 370 -15.14 -33.45 29.15
CA PHE A 370 -16.58 -33.43 29.46
C PHE A 370 -17.33 -34.71 29.05
N LYS A 371 -16.67 -35.68 28.40
CA LYS A 371 -17.28 -36.97 28.01
C LYS A 371 -17.04 -38.12 28.99
N ALA A 372 -16.46 -37.87 30.17
CA ALA A 372 -16.06 -38.94 31.09
C ALA A 372 -16.78 -38.97 32.45
N LYS A 373 -17.76 -38.10 32.74
CA LYS A 373 -18.50 -38.15 34.02
C LYS A 373 -19.98 -37.84 33.85
N ASP A 374 -20.76 -38.86 33.53
CA ASP A 374 -22.15 -38.99 33.96
C ASP A 374 -22.54 -40.48 34.01
N THR A 375 -22.36 -41.08 35.18
CA THR A 375 -23.06 -42.31 35.58
C THR A 375 -23.64 -42.08 36.96
N CYS A 376 -24.92 -41.72 37.04
CA CYS A 376 -25.69 -41.73 38.28
C CYS A 376 -26.86 -42.70 38.09
N LYS A 377 -27.00 -43.65 39.03
CA LYS A 377 -28.06 -44.67 39.06
C LYS A 377 -29.24 -44.18 39.90
N TYR A 378 -30.44 -44.61 39.51
CA TYR A 378 -31.71 -44.37 40.19
C TYR A 378 -31.93 -45.48 41.24
N ASP A 379 -32.09 -45.13 42.52
CA ASP A 379 -32.67 -46.03 43.52
C ASP A 379 -34.13 -45.61 43.75
N ASN A 380 -35.03 -46.57 43.56
CA ASN A 380 -36.47 -46.43 43.74
C ASN A 380 -36.80 -46.51 45.23
N ASP A 381 -37.06 -45.39 45.90
CA ASP A 381 -37.81 -45.38 47.16
C ASP A 381 -38.82 -44.22 47.20
N ASP A 382 -40.07 -44.57 47.48
CA ASP A 382 -41.34 -43.84 47.32
C ASP A 382 -41.54 -42.58 48.20
N SER A 383 -40.53 -41.72 48.35
CA SER A 383 -40.64 -40.50 49.19
C SER A 383 -40.55 -39.17 48.44
N GLY A 384 -40.42 -39.18 47.12
CA GLY A 384 -40.57 -37.96 46.30
C GLY A 384 -39.63 -36.80 46.68
N LYS A 385 -38.49 -37.08 47.32
CA LYS A 385 -37.47 -36.08 47.67
C LYS A 385 -36.12 -36.48 47.07
N TYR A 386 -35.63 -35.65 46.15
CA TYR A 386 -34.21 -35.63 45.81
C TYR A 386 -33.43 -35.14 47.04
N GLN A 387 -32.63 -36.00 47.66
CA GLN A 387 -31.52 -35.54 48.50
C GLN A 387 -30.28 -35.44 47.63
N CYS A 388 -30.04 -34.25 47.08
CA CYS A 388 -28.72 -33.90 46.58
C CYS A 388 -27.92 -33.33 47.76
N GLU A 389 -27.00 -34.11 48.33
CA GLU A 389 -25.97 -33.52 49.19
C GLU A 389 -25.08 -32.61 48.33
N TYR A 390 -25.21 -31.31 48.57
CA TYR A 390 -24.45 -30.27 47.91
C TYR A 390 -22.94 -30.47 48.12
N LYS A 391 -22.24 -30.75 47.02
CA LYS A 391 -20.93 -30.14 46.73
C LYS A 391 -20.87 -29.69 45.26
N ARG A 392 -21.33 -28.43 45.06
CA ARG A 392 -20.90 -27.41 44.06
C ARG A 392 -20.11 -27.92 42.84
N VAL A 393 -20.45 -27.66 41.57
CA VAL A 393 -21.22 -26.60 40.90
C VAL A 393 -21.78 -27.16 39.58
N CYS A 394 -22.97 -26.66 39.20
CA CYS A 394 -23.93 -27.09 38.16
C CYS A 394 -23.37 -27.51 36.78
N PRO A 395 -24.11 -28.37 36.05
CA PRO A 395 -25.10 -27.82 35.11
C PRO A 395 -26.45 -28.57 35.09
N GLU A 396 -27.55 -27.83 35.09
CA GLU A 396 -28.86 -28.32 34.68
C GLU A 396 -29.16 -27.93 33.24
N ASN A 397 -29.59 -28.94 32.48
CA ASN A 397 -30.30 -28.85 31.21
C ASN A 397 -31.80 -28.53 31.43
N TYR A 398 -32.50 -28.33 30.29
CA TYR A 398 -33.96 -28.29 30.06
C TYR A 398 -34.59 -26.89 30.16
N VAL A 399 -35.33 -26.40 29.15
CA VAL A 399 -36.58 -26.97 28.63
C VAL A 399 -36.76 -26.78 27.12
N SER A 400 -37.48 -27.75 26.55
CA SER A 400 -37.76 -28.13 25.18
C SER A 400 -38.60 -27.20 24.30
N ARG A 401 -38.28 -27.20 22.99
CA ARG A 401 -39.14 -27.18 21.78
C ARG A 401 -40.26 -26.13 21.58
N SER A 402 -40.61 -25.30 22.55
CA SER A 402 -41.39 -24.06 22.32
C SER A 402 -40.49 -22.87 21.96
N ILE A 403 -39.18 -23.01 22.21
CA ILE A 403 -38.16 -21.98 22.03
C ILE A 403 -37.71 -21.86 20.55
N PHE A 404 -37.85 -22.90 19.73
CA PHE A 404 -37.34 -22.86 18.34
C PHE A 404 -38.15 -21.95 17.40
N ARG A 405 -39.42 -21.64 17.72
CA ARG A 405 -40.17 -20.56 17.06
C ARG A 405 -39.92 -19.18 17.68
N ARG A 406 -39.46 -19.10 18.93
CA ARG A 406 -39.10 -17.83 19.60
C ARG A 406 -37.68 -17.35 19.29
N VAL A 407 -36.70 -18.23 19.13
CA VAL A 407 -35.29 -17.85 18.91
C VAL A 407 -35.03 -17.25 17.51
N ILE A 408 -35.85 -17.60 16.52
CA ILE A 408 -35.75 -16.98 15.19
C ILE A 408 -36.37 -15.57 15.21
N ASP A 409 -37.46 -15.35 15.96
CA ASP A 409 -38.07 -14.02 16.15
C ASP A 409 -37.23 -13.12 17.08
N ASP A 410 -36.59 -13.67 18.11
CA ASP A 410 -35.75 -12.91 19.07
C ASP A 410 -34.41 -12.45 18.49
N SER A 411 -34.02 -12.95 17.31
CA SER A 411 -32.82 -12.50 16.57
C SER A 411 -33.04 -11.22 15.76
N TYR A 412 -34.31 -10.90 15.47
CA TYR A 412 -34.64 -9.62 14.85
C TYR A 412 -34.60 -8.50 15.89
N LEU A 413 -33.92 -7.44 15.51
CA LEU A 413 -33.67 -6.30 16.35
C LEU A 413 -33.77 -5.02 15.53
N CYS A 414 -34.11 -3.93 16.20
CA CYS A 414 -34.05 -2.62 15.58
C CYS A 414 -32.57 -2.25 15.49
N PHE A 415 -32.02 -2.27 14.28
CA PHE A 415 -30.58 -2.21 14.04
C PHE A 415 -29.93 -0.97 14.67
N GLU A 416 -30.64 0.15 14.59
CA GLU A 416 -30.21 1.44 15.11
C GLU A 416 -30.43 1.60 16.62
N ASP A 417 -31.31 0.79 17.23
CA ASP A 417 -31.59 0.82 18.66
C ASP A 417 -32.20 -0.49 19.17
N ILE A 418 -31.34 -1.39 19.64
CA ILE A 418 -31.72 -2.74 20.11
C ILE A 418 -32.72 -2.75 21.28
N SER A 419 -32.94 -1.61 21.96
CA SER A 419 -33.92 -1.48 23.04
C SER A 419 -35.36 -1.36 22.53
N ILE A 420 -35.54 -0.95 21.26
CA ILE A 420 -36.85 -0.76 20.65
C ILE A 420 -37.43 -2.11 20.22
N LYS A 421 -38.47 -2.52 20.95
CA LYS A 421 -39.33 -3.66 20.61
C LYS A 421 -40.80 -3.24 20.76
N PRO A 422 -41.75 -3.86 20.04
CA PRO A 422 -41.61 -4.83 18.93
C PRO A 422 -41.32 -4.15 17.57
N GLU A 423 -41.20 -4.93 16.48
CA GLU A 423 -40.96 -4.46 15.10
C GLU A 423 -41.77 -3.22 14.69
N ALA A 424 -43.06 -3.19 15.06
CA ALA A 424 -43.97 -2.08 14.75
C ALA A 424 -43.48 -0.73 15.30
N ASN A 425 -42.82 -0.71 16.46
CA ASN A 425 -42.25 0.52 17.02
C ASN A 425 -40.99 0.94 16.25
N CYS A 426 -40.13 -0.01 15.89
CA CYS A 426 -38.93 0.27 15.10
C CYS A 426 -39.27 0.86 13.72
N THR A 427 -40.20 0.21 13.01
CA THR A 427 -40.61 0.61 11.65
C THR A 427 -41.39 1.92 11.62
N ARG A 428 -42.24 2.19 12.64
CA ARG A 428 -42.95 3.48 12.78
C ARG A 428 -42.00 4.67 12.89
N ASP A 429 -40.86 4.48 13.55
CA ASP A 429 -39.85 5.52 13.75
C ASP A 429 -38.88 5.62 12.54
N GLY A 430 -39.17 4.92 11.44
CA GLY A 430 -38.36 4.91 10.22
C GLY A 430 -37.05 4.11 10.33
N LYS A 431 -36.87 3.36 11.41
CA LYS A 431 -35.68 2.54 11.69
C LYS A 431 -35.78 1.14 11.06
N THR A 432 -34.67 0.42 11.06
CA THR A 432 -34.49 -0.81 10.31
C THR A 432 -34.60 -2.04 11.20
N TRP A 433 -35.71 -2.76 11.09
CA TRP A 433 -35.88 -4.07 11.71
C TRP A 433 -35.16 -5.14 10.89
N ASP A 434 -34.09 -5.74 11.41
CA ASP A 434 -33.31 -6.77 10.70
C ASP A 434 -32.65 -7.75 11.69
N LYS A 435 -32.09 -8.84 11.18
CA LYS A 435 -31.28 -9.79 11.96
C LYS A 435 -29.98 -10.12 11.25
N PRO A 436 -28.94 -10.54 11.98
CA PRO A 436 -27.75 -11.15 11.40
C PRO A 436 -28.08 -12.31 10.46
N CYS A 437 -27.31 -12.44 9.37
CA CYS A 437 -27.35 -13.64 8.54
C CYS A 437 -26.72 -14.82 9.28
N LEU A 438 -27.27 -16.02 9.09
CA LEU A 438 -26.71 -17.27 9.64
C LEU A 438 -26.20 -18.20 8.54
N SER A 439 -26.63 -17.98 7.30
CA SER A 439 -26.15 -18.69 6.13
C SER A 439 -26.00 -17.72 4.94
N ASN A 440 -25.24 -18.14 3.94
CA ASN A 440 -24.96 -17.30 2.78
C ASN A 440 -26.21 -16.99 1.96
N GLU A 441 -27.16 -17.92 1.94
CA GLU A 441 -28.43 -17.81 1.20
C GLU A 441 -29.35 -16.73 1.77
N GLU A 442 -29.09 -16.26 3.00
CA GLU A 442 -29.80 -15.10 3.57
C GLU A 442 -29.32 -13.76 2.99
N CYS A 443 -28.20 -13.75 2.27
CA CYS A 443 -27.59 -12.53 1.77
C CYS A 443 -28.06 -12.19 0.36
N PRO A 444 -28.46 -10.92 0.13
CA PRO A 444 -29.11 -10.52 -1.13
C PRO A 444 -28.22 -10.65 -2.36
N PHE A 445 -26.90 -10.62 -2.17
CA PHE A 445 -25.93 -10.68 -3.25
C PHE A 445 -25.15 -11.98 -3.32
N TYR A 446 -25.49 -13.00 -2.52
CA TYR A 446 -24.76 -14.25 -2.53
C TYR A 446 -24.84 -14.92 -3.91
N LYS A 447 -23.68 -15.10 -4.55
CA LYS A 447 -23.55 -15.60 -5.93
C LYS A 447 -24.38 -14.82 -6.96
N ALA A 448 -24.66 -13.55 -6.67
CA ALA A 448 -25.41 -12.70 -7.60
C ALA A 448 -24.61 -12.37 -8.86
N ASN A 449 -23.27 -12.36 -8.78
CA ASN A 449 -22.42 -12.36 -9.97
C ASN A 449 -22.22 -13.80 -10.46
N GLN A 450 -22.82 -14.15 -11.59
CA GLN A 450 -22.80 -15.49 -12.19
C GLN A 450 -21.90 -15.55 -13.43
N ASN A 451 -21.10 -14.50 -13.66
CA ASN A 451 -20.23 -14.42 -14.84
C ASN A 451 -18.98 -15.30 -14.74
N TYR A 452 -18.67 -15.78 -13.54
CA TYR A 452 -17.57 -16.70 -13.24
C TYR A 452 -17.83 -17.38 -11.89
N PRO A 453 -17.26 -18.55 -11.60
CA PRO A 453 -17.37 -19.20 -10.30
C PRO A 453 -16.81 -18.31 -9.17
N ASN A 454 -17.66 -17.97 -8.20
CA ASN A 454 -17.27 -17.21 -7.02
C ASN A 454 -18.22 -17.47 -5.83
N GLU A 455 -17.81 -17.00 -4.66
CA GLU A 455 -18.58 -17.07 -3.41
C GLU A 455 -18.85 -15.66 -2.85
N PHE A 456 -18.88 -14.64 -3.71
CA PHE A 456 -19.11 -13.26 -3.28
C PHE A 456 -20.56 -13.04 -2.84
N GLY A 457 -20.74 -12.04 -1.98
CA GLY A 457 -22.04 -11.71 -1.41
C GLY A 457 -22.48 -12.60 -0.27
N LYS A 458 -21.57 -13.40 0.28
CA LYS A 458 -21.82 -14.37 1.36
C LYS A 458 -22.06 -13.70 2.72
N CYS A 459 -22.51 -14.50 3.68
CA CYS A 459 -22.56 -14.08 5.07
C CYS A 459 -21.15 -14.05 5.66
N LEU A 460 -20.82 -12.97 6.36
CA LEU A 460 -19.54 -12.79 7.04
C LEU A 460 -19.64 -13.28 8.50
N ASP A 461 -18.48 -13.51 9.13
CA ASP A 461 -18.40 -14.05 10.48
C ASP A 461 -19.00 -13.10 11.56
N ASP A 462 -19.16 -11.83 11.22
CA ASP A 462 -19.82 -10.80 12.04
C ASP A 462 -21.35 -10.76 11.87
N GLY A 463 -21.91 -11.64 11.03
CA GLY A 463 -23.34 -11.73 10.75
C GLY A 463 -23.85 -10.70 9.75
N PHE A 464 -22.97 -9.94 9.10
CA PHE A 464 -23.32 -9.05 8.01
C PHE A 464 -23.17 -9.72 6.64
N CYS A 465 -23.98 -9.30 5.70
CA CYS A 465 -23.79 -9.70 4.31
C CYS A 465 -22.67 -8.90 3.65
N GLN A 466 -21.84 -9.60 2.89
CA GLN A 466 -20.88 -8.98 1.98
C GLN A 466 -21.66 -8.25 0.88
N MET A 467 -21.40 -6.96 0.69
CA MET A 467 -22.10 -6.15 -0.31
C MET A 467 -21.15 -5.82 -1.49
N PRO A 468 -21.69 -5.63 -2.70
CA PRO A 468 -20.95 -5.03 -3.81
C PRO A 468 -20.49 -3.60 -3.48
N LEU A 469 -19.46 -3.12 -4.16
CA LEU A 469 -18.98 -1.74 -4.08
C LEU A 469 -20.10 -0.76 -4.48
N GLY A 470 -20.10 0.44 -3.88
CA GLY A 470 -21.09 1.49 -4.14
C GLY A 470 -22.44 1.30 -3.44
N VAL A 471 -22.67 0.15 -2.82
CA VAL A 471 -23.82 -0.09 -1.93
C VAL A 471 -23.51 0.46 -0.55
N THR A 472 -24.45 1.23 0.02
CA THR A 472 -24.38 1.65 1.42
C THR A 472 -25.12 0.63 2.26
N ARG A 473 -24.47 0.11 3.29
CA ARG A 473 -25.10 -0.85 4.21
C ARG A 473 -26.13 -0.13 5.08
N LYS A 474 -27.35 -0.66 5.15
CA LYS A 474 -28.44 -0.13 5.98
C LYS A 474 -28.65 -0.94 7.26
N ALA A 475 -28.49 -2.27 7.19
CA ALA A 475 -28.45 -3.17 8.34
C ALA A 475 -27.69 -4.45 7.98
N TYR A 476 -27.86 -5.54 8.74
CA TYR A 476 -27.17 -6.81 8.56
C TYR A 476 -27.28 -7.38 7.13
N ARG A 477 -28.51 -7.41 6.60
CA ARG A 477 -28.84 -7.96 5.28
C ARG A 477 -29.41 -6.89 4.36
N LYS A 478 -29.85 -5.76 4.93
CA LYS A 478 -30.44 -4.64 4.20
C LYS A 478 -29.40 -3.63 3.75
N TYR A 479 -29.66 -3.03 2.61
CA TYR A 479 -28.80 -2.03 2.00
C TYR A 479 -29.62 -0.93 1.34
N GLU A 480 -28.93 0.16 1.02
CA GLU A 480 -29.41 1.24 0.18
C GLU A 480 -28.33 1.60 -0.86
N SER A 481 -28.65 2.51 -1.78
CA SER A 481 -27.83 2.84 -2.95
C SER A 481 -27.73 1.72 -4.00
N THR A 482 -27.30 2.12 -5.19
CA THR A 482 -27.14 1.24 -6.35
C THR A 482 -25.72 0.67 -6.39
N PRO A 483 -25.55 -0.65 -6.57
CA PRO A 483 -24.22 -1.26 -6.69
C PRO A 483 -23.46 -0.73 -7.91
N ILE A 484 -22.14 -0.84 -7.83
CA ILE A 484 -21.21 -0.63 -8.94
C ILE A 484 -20.99 -1.95 -9.66
N CYS A 485 -20.89 -1.87 -10.98
CA CYS A 485 -20.56 -3.02 -11.83
C CYS A 485 -19.37 -2.72 -12.74
N HIS A 486 -18.55 -3.74 -13.01
CA HIS A 486 -17.39 -3.61 -13.90
C HIS A 486 -17.81 -3.38 -15.36
N ASN A 487 -19.00 -3.84 -15.75
CA ASN A 487 -19.53 -3.66 -17.09
C ASN A 487 -20.18 -2.29 -17.33
N CYS A 488 -19.96 -1.34 -16.41
CA CYS A 488 -20.44 0.02 -16.53
C CYS A 488 -19.33 0.99 -16.93
N PRO A 489 -19.66 2.04 -17.70
CA PRO A 489 -18.66 3.02 -18.11
C PRO A 489 -18.21 3.86 -16.89
N PRO A 490 -16.98 4.39 -16.89
CA PRO A 490 -16.41 5.09 -15.73
C PRO A 490 -17.18 6.34 -15.28
N ASP A 491 -17.90 6.99 -16.21
CA ASP A 491 -18.76 8.15 -15.98
C ASP A 491 -20.13 7.77 -15.40
N ASN A 492 -20.54 6.50 -15.47
CA ASN A 492 -21.75 5.98 -14.84
C ASN A 492 -21.55 4.56 -14.30
N PRO A 493 -20.77 4.39 -13.21
CA PRO A 493 -20.38 3.08 -12.69
C PRO A 493 -21.55 2.30 -12.04
N ARG A 494 -22.71 2.94 -11.85
CA ARG A 494 -23.91 2.37 -11.18
C ARG A 494 -24.95 1.83 -12.17
N CYS A 495 -24.57 1.65 -13.43
CA CYS A 495 -25.48 1.25 -14.52
C CYS A 495 -25.82 -0.26 -14.58
N CYS A 496 -25.58 -1.02 -13.50
CA CYS A 496 -25.60 -2.48 -13.43
C CYS A 496 -26.73 -3.14 -14.25
N LYS A 497 -26.41 -3.57 -15.47
CA LYS A 497 -27.34 -4.25 -16.38
C LYS A 497 -26.67 -5.49 -16.96
N LYS A 498 -27.43 -6.58 -17.04
CA LYS A 498 -27.04 -7.80 -17.74
C LYS A 498 -27.13 -7.56 -19.25
N THR A 499 -26.11 -7.92 -20.02
CA THR A 499 -26.17 -7.98 -21.50
C THR A 499 -26.51 -9.40 -21.96
N GLU A 500 -26.81 -9.58 -23.25
CA GLU A 500 -27.21 -10.88 -23.82
C GLU A 500 -26.14 -11.98 -23.66
N ILE A 501 -24.87 -11.60 -23.59
CA ILE A 501 -23.71 -12.50 -23.48
C ILE A 501 -23.27 -12.77 -22.04
N MET A 502 -23.86 -12.08 -21.06
CA MET A 502 -23.57 -12.23 -19.63
C MET A 502 -24.58 -13.18 -18.97
N ALA A 503 -24.24 -13.80 -17.84
CA ALA A 503 -25.24 -14.56 -17.06
C ALA A 503 -26.00 -13.65 -16.08
N SER A 504 -25.34 -12.63 -15.55
CA SER A 504 -25.89 -11.66 -14.59
C SER A 504 -25.27 -10.27 -14.83
N ALA A 505 -25.74 -9.25 -14.09
CA ALA A 505 -24.96 -8.03 -13.96
C ALA A 505 -23.58 -8.33 -13.34
N ASP A 506 -22.56 -7.59 -13.73
CA ASP A 506 -21.17 -7.84 -13.30
C ASP A 506 -20.81 -7.02 -12.05
N PHE A 507 -21.48 -7.36 -10.95
CA PHE A 507 -21.27 -6.68 -9.67
C PHE A 507 -19.80 -6.71 -9.25
N ALA A 508 -19.30 -5.53 -8.86
CA ALA A 508 -17.95 -5.37 -8.34
C ALA A 508 -17.95 -5.61 -6.84
N PHE A 509 -17.15 -6.55 -6.34
CA PHE A 509 -16.98 -6.78 -4.90
C PHE A 509 -15.56 -6.44 -4.45
N LYS A 510 -15.42 -6.16 -3.15
CA LYS A 510 -14.10 -6.00 -2.53
C LYS A 510 -13.26 -7.25 -2.76
N ASN A 511 -12.06 -7.06 -3.31
CA ASN A 511 -11.08 -8.10 -3.65
C ASN A 511 -11.51 -9.10 -4.74
N ASP A 512 -12.54 -8.81 -5.54
CA ASP A 512 -12.96 -9.71 -6.63
C ASP A 512 -11.97 -9.81 -7.79
N ARG A 513 -11.07 -8.84 -7.89
CA ARG A 513 -10.09 -8.73 -8.97
C ARG A 513 -9.22 -9.98 -9.16
N LEU A 514 -8.78 -10.62 -8.08
CA LEU A 514 -7.96 -11.83 -8.18
C LEU A 514 -8.75 -13.00 -8.77
N GLU A 515 -10.00 -13.18 -8.32
CA GLU A 515 -10.89 -14.21 -8.88
C GLU A 515 -11.24 -13.89 -10.33
N ARG A 516 -11.42 -12.62 -10.69
CA ARG A 516 -11.64 -12.22 -12.08
C ARG A 516 -10.43 -12.50 -12.98
N LEU A 517 -9.22 -12.19 -12.53
CA LEU A 517 -7.98 -12.49 -13.27
C LEU A 517 -7.81 -14.01 -13.47
N LYS A 518 -8.11 -14.81 -12.44
CA LYS A 518 -8.09 -16.27 -12.53
C LYS A 518 -9.09 -16.81 -13.55
N ASN A 519 -10.25 -16.16 -13.68
CA ASN A 519 -11.33 -16.55 -14.59
C ASN A 519 -11.38 -15.66 -15.86
N SER A 520 -10.27 -15.04 -16.27
CA SER A 520 -10.26 -14.04 -17.34
C SER A 520 -10.78 -14.60 -18.67
N LYS A 521 -10.44 -15.84 -19.00
CA LYS A 521 -10.92 -16.51 -20.22
C LYS A 521 -12.44 -16.66 -20.25
N GLU A 522 -13.07 -16.97 -19.12
CA GLU A 522 -14.53 -17.10 -19.03
C GLU A 522 -15.23 -15.75 -19.13
N LEU A 523 -14.64 -14.72 -18.53
CA LEU A 523 -15.11 -13.35 -18.58
C LEU A 523 -15.00 -12.77 -20.01
N GLU A 524 -13.90 -13.01 -20.70
CA GLU A 524 -13.69 -12.61 -22.11
C GLU A 524 -14.74 -13.25 -23.03
N LEU A 525 -15.06 -14.54 -22.85
CA LEU A 525 -16.12 -15.23 -23.60
C LEU A 525 -17.50 -14.58 -23.39
N ARG A 526 -17.70 -13.90 -22.26
CA ARG A 526 -18.93 -13.18 -21.91
C ARG A 526 -18.84 -11.68 -22.24
N GLY A 527 -17.82 -11.26 -22.99
CA GLY A 527 -17.58 -9.87 -23.40
C GLY A 527 -17.28 -8.91 -22.24
N ILE A 528 -16.80 -9.43 -21.12
CA ILE A 528 -16.43 -8.67 -19.94
C ILE A 528 -14.92 -8.42 -19.95
N ILE A 529 -14.53 -7.16 -19.85
CA ILE A 529 -13.12 -6.75 -19.78
C ILE A 529 -12.63 -6.93 -18.34
N VAL A 530 -11.45 -7.54 -18.19
CA VAL A 530 -10.83 -7.91 -16.89
C VAL A 530 -9.64 -7.01 -16.54
#